data_AF-A0A6S7B931-F1
#
_entry.id   AF-A0A6S7B931-F1
#
_cell.length_a   1.000
_cell.length_b   1.000
_cell.length_c   1.000
_cell.angle_alpha   90.00
_cell.angle_beta   90.00
_cell.angle_gamma   90.00
#
_symmetry.space_group_name_H-M   'P 1'
#
loop_
_entity.id
_entity.type
_entity.pdbx_description
1 polymer ?
#
loop_
_entity_poly.entity_id
_entity_poly.type
_entity_poly.pdbx_seq_one_letter_code
_entity_poly.pdbx_strand_id
1 'polypeptide(L)'
;MRRDMLKTFPQLDDVKIDHAWGGFVDVTRNRAPDFGSIDPNYFYVQGFSGHGVALTGIAGRVVTKAMAGETAAFDLFARLRHARVPGGPALRGPAAANAITAWLAPFTLLPSPHPFPLGLTSAFLVFTR
;
A
#
# COMPACT_ATOMS: atom_id res chain seq x y z
N MET A 1 -12.56 10.30 -4.07
CA MET A 1 -13.43 9.22 -3.55
C MET A 1 -14.82 9.24 -4.18
N ARG A 2 -15.81 10.06 -3.75
CA ARG A 2 -17.18 10.00 -4.32
C ARG A 2 -17.22 10.18 -5.84
N ARG A 3 -16.47 11.17 -6.36
CA ARG A 3 -16.33 11.36 -7.82
C ARG A 3 -15.83 10.11 -8.53
N ASP A 4 -14.82 9.43 -7.99
CA ASP A 4 -14.23 8.25 -8.63
C ASP A 4 -15.11 7.02 -8.48
N MET A 5 -15.79 6.88 -7.34
CA MET A 5 -16.83 5.87 -7.13
C MET A 5 -17.92 5.99 -8.19
N LEU A 6 -18.44 7.20 -8.46
CA LEU A 6 -19.50 7.41 -9.44
C LEU A 6 -19.04 7.22 -10.89
N LYS A 7 -17.73 7.27 -11.19
CA LYS A 7 -17.22 6.88 -12.52
C LYS A 7 -17.43 5.38 -12.78
N THR A 8 -17.36 4.55 -11.75
CA THR A 8 -17.51 3.09 -11.85
C THR A 8 -18.92 2.62 -11.50
N PHE A 9 -19.57 3.29 -10.54
CA PHE A 9 -20.87 2.94 -9.97
C PHE A 9 -21.80 4.17 -9.96
N PRO A 10 -22.25 4.65 -11.12
CA PRO A 10 -23.08 5.86 -11.21
C PRO A 10 -24.44 5.73 -10.51
N GLN A 11 -24.95 4.51 -10.36
CA GLN A 11 -26.21 4.23 -9.64
C GLN A 11 -26.15 4.53 -8.13
N LEU A 12 -24.99 4.90 -7.60
CA LEU A 12 -24.81 5.26 -6.19
C LEU A 12 -24.83 6.78 -5.97
N ASP A 13 -25.34 7.57 -6.90
CA ASP A 13 -25.37 9.04 -6.79
C ASP A 13 -26.23 9.51 -5.60
N ASP A 14 -27.40 8.95 -5.40
CA ASP A 14 -28.26 9.31 -4.27
C ASP A 14 -27.84 8.65 -2.95
N VAL A 15 -26.89 7.72 -2.97
CA VAL A 15 -26.45 6.98 -1.80
C VAL A 15 -25.53 7.82 -0.91
N LYS A 16 -25.92 7.95 0.36
CA LYS A 16 -25.12 8.63 1.38
C LYS A 16 -23.97 7.75 1.85
N ILE A 17 -22.79 8.36 1.98
CA ILE A 17 -21.63 7.75 2.64
C ILE A 17 -21.74 8.02 4.14
N ASP A 18 -22.03 6.99 4.94
CA ASP A 18 -22.20 7.14 6.38
C ASP A 18 -20.85 7.14 7.12
N HIS A 19 -19.87 6.38 6.61
CA HIS A 19 -18.56 6.25 7.23
C HIS A 19 -17.43 6.21 6.19
N ALA A 20 -16.33 6.86 6.53
CA ALA A 20 -15.07 6.75 5.82
C ALA A 20 -13.93 6.78 6.84
N TRP A 21 -12.94 5.92 6.65
CA TRP A 21 -11.70 5.96 7.42
C TRP A 21 -10.52 5.89 6.47
N GLY A 22 -9.42 6.44 6.94
CA GLY A 22 -8.12 6.39 6.29
C GLY A 22 -7.09 5.82 7.25
N GLY A 23 -6.01 5.32 6.70
CA GLY A 23 -4.86 4.86 7.47
C GLY A 23 -3.61 4.87 6.61
N PHE A 24 -2.46 4.83 7.27
CA PHE A 24 -1.17 4.77 6.61
C PHE A 24 -0.98 3.43 5.94
N VAL A 25 -0.51 3.47 4.70
CA VAL A 25 -0.10 2.30 3.92
C VAL A 25 1.36 2.44 3.56
N ASP A 26 2.11 1.38 3.81
CA ASP A 26 3.48 1.20 3.37
C ASP A 26 3.51 0.80 1.88
N VAL A 27 4.30 1.52 1.09
CA VAL A 27 4.37 1.31 -0.36
C VAL A 27 5.82 1.05 -0.78
N THR A 28 6.04 -0.07 -1.43
CA THR A 28 7.32 -0.40 -2.05
C THR A 28 7.35 0.07 -3.50
N ARG A 29 8.55 0.32 -4.04
CA ARG A 29 8.71 0.83 -5.41
C ARG A 29 8.23 -0.16 -6.47
N ASN A 30 8.43 -1.45 -6.24
CA ASN A 30 7.99 -2.55 -7.10
C ASN A 30 6.58 -3.06 -6.76
N ARG A 31 5.90 -2.47 -5.77
CA ARG A 31 4.57 -2.85 -5.27
C ARG A 31 4.47 -4.29 -4.73
N ALA A 32 5.58 -4.98 -4.57
CA ALA A 32 5.65 -6.30 -3.95
C ALA A 32 6.01 -6.18 -2.47
N PRO A 33 5.52 -7.09 -1.59
CA PRO A 33 5.94 -7.12 -0.20
C PRO A 33 7.46 -7.31 -0.08
N ASP A 34 8.04 -6.75 0.97
CA ASP A 34 9.44 -6.86 1.33
C ASP A 34 9.61 -7.91 2.43
N PHE A 35 10.29 -9.00 2.08
CA PHE A 35 10.62 -10.11 2.96
C PHE A 35 12.11 -10.08 3.25
N GLY A 36 12.48 -10.19 4.52
CA GLY A 36 13.87 -10.37 4.89
C GLY A 36 14.05 -10.76 6.34
N SER A 37 15.31 -10.92 6.72
CA SER A 37 15.72 -11.26 8.07
C SER A 37 16.84 -10.32 8.52
N ILE A 38 16.82 -9.92 9.79
CA ILE A 38 17.88 -9.13 10.41
C ILE A 38 19.02 -10.06 10.86
N ASP A 39 18.64 -11.23 11.40
CA ASP A 39 19.53 -12.34 11.73
C ASP A 39 18.74 -13.67 11.61
N PRO A 40 19.32 -14.85 11.92
CA PRO A 40 18.63 -16.14 11.79
C PRO A 40 17.32 -16.28 12.59
N ASN A 41 17.09 -15.45 13.60
CA ASN A 41 15.94 -15.52 14.50
C ASN A 41 14.97 -14.34 14.33
N TYR A 42 15.36 -13.25 13.66
CA TYR A 42 14.49 -12.09 13.42
C TYR A 42 14.11 -11.97 11.95
N PHE A 43 12.85 -12.25 11.66
CA PHE A 43 12.23 -12.11 10.35
C PHE A 43 11.36 -10.85 10.29
N TYR A 44 11.32 -10.19 9.14
CA TYR A 44 10.38 -9.10 8.87
C TYR A 44 9.64 -9.34 7.56
N VAL A 45 8.39 -8.87 7.52
CA VAL A 45 7.63 -8.71 6.29
C VAL A 45 6.90 -7.37 6.35
N GLN A 46 7.08 -6.55 5.32
CA GLN A 46 6.50 -5.21 5.23
C GLN A 46 6.17 -4.86 3.78
N GLY A 47 5.71 -3.65 3.52
CA GLY A 47 5.60 -3.09 2.18
C GLY A 47 4.46 -3.64 1.34
N PHE A 48 3.35 -4.04 1.95
CA PHE A 48 2.26 -4.74 1.25
C PHE A 48 1.53 -3.88 0.21
N SER A 49 1.79 -2.57 0.14
CA SER A 49 1.39 -1.70 -0.97
C SER A 49 -0.12 -1.70 -1.26
N GLY A 50 -0.94 -1.86 -0.22
CA GLY A 50 -2.40 -1.93 -0.31
C GLY A 50 -2.99 -3.33 -0.51
N HIS A 51 -2.15 -4.37 -0.63
CA HIS A 51 -2.58 -5.78 -0.82
C HIS A 51 -2.56 -6.60 0.48
N GLY A 52 -2.48 -5.92 1.64
CA GLY A 52 -2.29 -6.55 2.94
C GLY A 52 -3.34 -7.60 3.27
N VAL A 53 -4.63 -7.33 3.02
CA VAL A 53 -5.72 -8.27 3.30
C VAL A 53 -5.54 -9.61 2.57
N ALA A 54 -5.13 -9.58 1.31
CA ALA A 54 -4.95 -10.80 0.51
C ALA A 54 -3.62 -11.52 0.81
N LEU A 55 -2.53 -10.76 0.99
CA LEU A 55 -1.18 -11.33 1.00
C LEU A 55 -0.66 -11.69 2.41
N THR A 56 -1.15 -11.04 3.47
CA THR A 56 -0.62 -11.26 4.83
C THR A 56 -0.85 -12.69 5.33
N GLY A 57 -1.94 -13.35 4.96
CA GLY A 57 -2.17 -14.75 5.32
C GLY A 57 -1.17 -15.71 4.68
N ILE A 58 -0.73 -15.44 3.44
CA ILE A 58 0.35 -16.20 2.79
C ILE A 58 1.68 -15.86 3.45
N ALA A 59 1.96 -14.58 3.69
CA ALA A 59 3.18 -14.13 4.32
C ALA A 59 3.41 -14.78 5.69
N GLY A 60 2.38 -14.83 6.54
CA GLY A 60 2.45 -15.50 7.84
C GLY A 60 2.85 -16.97 7.72
N ARG A 61 2.19 -17.73 6.83
CA ARG A 61 2.54 -19.15 6.59
C ARG A 61 3.97 -19.32 6.09
N VAL A 62 4.43 -18.47 5.17
CA VAL A 62 5.78 -18.51 4.63
C VAL A 62 6.82 -18.25 5.73
N VAL A 63 6.61 -17.23 6.55
CA VAL A 63 7.53 -16.90 7.66
C VAL A 63 7.55 -18.00 8.72
N THR A 64 6.39 -18.52 9.15
CA THR A 64 6.35 -19.59 10.15
C THR A 64 7.04 -20.86 9.65
N LYS A 65 6.91 -21.20 8.36
CA LYS A 65 7.66 -22.32 7.75
C LYS A 65 9.17 -22.06 7.74
N ALA A 66 9.60 -20.85 7.41
CA ALA A 66 11.01 -20.49 7.46
C ALA A 66 11.58 -20.60 8.88
N MET A 67 10.83 -20.17 9.91
CA MET A 67 11.20 -20.34 11.32
C MET A 67 11.33 -21.82 11.73
N ALA A 68 10.58 -22.72 11.09
CA ALA A 68 10.69 -24.17 11.27
C ALA A 68 11.79 -24.83 10.41
N GLY A 69 12.57 -24.04 9.65
CA GLY A 69 13.65 -24.52 8.79
C GLY A 69 13.26 -24.77 7.33
N GLU A 70 11.99 -24.62 6.94
CA GLU A 70 11.54 -24.68 5.55
C GLU A 70 11.67 -23.31 4.87
N THR A 71 12.87 -22.97 4.38
CA THR A 71 13.16 -21.61 3.88
C THR A 71 12.78 -21.37 2.41
N ALA A 72 12.55 -22.40 1.59
CA ALA A 72 12.47 -22.26 0.13
C ALA A 72 11.48 -21.18 -0.35
N ALA A 73 10.27 -21.13 0.22
CA ALA A 73 9.28 -20.12 -0.15
C ALA A 73 9.68 -18.72 0.34
N PHE A 74 10.26 -18.63 1.54
CA PHE A 74 10.74 -17.38 2.10
C PHE A 74 11.90 -16.82 1.28
N ASP A 75 12.88 -17.65 0.93
CA ASP A 75 14.03 -17.29 0.10
C ASP A 75 13.60 -16.82 -1.29
N LEU A 76 12.52 -17.37 -1.83
CA LEU A 76 11.95 -16.91 -3.10
C LEU A 76 11.44 -15.46 -2.99
N PHE A 77 10.67 -15.14 -1.94
CA PHE A 77 10.19 -13.77 -1.73
C PHE A 77 11.33 -12.81 -1.37
N ALA A 78 12.30 -13.25 -0.56
CA ALA A 78 13.45 -12.45 -0.15
C ALA A 78 14.40 -12.10 -1.31
N ARG A 79 14.33 -12.82 -2.44
CA ARG A 79 15.08 -12.47 -3.67
C ARG A 79 14.53 -11.22 -4.37
N LEU A 80 13.30 -10.81 -4.07
CA LEU A 80 12.72 -9.60 -4.66
C LEU A 80 13.53 -8.38 -4.21
N ARG A 81 14.11 -7.66 -5.16
CA ARG A 81 14.94 -6.49 -4.86
C ARG A 81 14.07 -5.22 -4.77
N HIS A 82 13.98 -4.65 -3.58
CA HIS A 82 13.30 -3.37 -3.35
C HIS A 82 14.28 -2.23 -3.56
N ALA A 83 14.25 -1.63 -4.75
CA ALA A 83 15.10 -0.50 -5.07
C ALA A 83 14.79 0.69 -4.16
N ARG A 84 15.85 1.30 -3.61
CA ARG A 84 15.74 2.53 -2.81
C ARG A 84 15.20 3.66 -3.67
N VAL A 85 14.50 4.58 -3.02
CA VAL A 85 14.13 5.86 -3.64
C VAL A 85 15.41 6.65 -3.93
N PRO A 86 15.65 7.08 -5.19
CA PRO A 86 16.78 7.94 -5.52
C PRO A 86 16.75 9.23 -4.69
N GLY A 87 17.90 9.67 -4.19
CA GLY A 87 17.99 10.92 -3.42
C GLY A 87 17.84 10.78 -1.89
N GLY A 88 17.85 9.55 -1.38
CA GLY A 88 17.97 9.28 0.06
C GLY A 88 16.70 9.57 0.87
N PRO A 89 16.78 9.52 2.22
CA PRO A 89 15.62 9.66 3.11
C PRO A 89 14.81 10.94 2.89
N ALA A 90 15.48 12.07 2.61
CA ALA A 90 14.85 13.36 2.40
C ALA A 90 13.90 13.39 1.20
N LEU A 91 14.16 12.57 0.17
CA LEU A 91 13.35 12.50 -1.04
C LEU A 91 12.32 11.35 -1.02
N ARG A 92 12.29 10.51 0.02
CA ARG A 92 11.31 9.40 0.14
C ARG A 92 9.87 9.89 0.21
N GLY A 93 9.59 10.86 1.08
CA GLY A 93 8.26 11.45 1.24
C GLY A 93 7.78 12.14 -0.04
N PRO A 94 8.54 13.12 -0.57
CA PRO A 94 8.20 13.79 -1.82
C PRO A 94 8.05 12.84 -3.02
N ALA A 95 8.96 11.87 -3.19
CA ALA A 95 8.88 10.93 -4.30
C ALA A 95 7.70 9.96 -4.17
N ALA A 96 7.38 9.49 -2.97
CA ALA A 96 6.19 8.68 -2.73
C ALA A 96 4.91 9.49 -3.04
N ALA A 97 4.84 10.74 -2.56
CA ALA A 97 3.72 11.64 -2.84
C ALA A 97 3.56 11.90 -4.35
N ASN A 98 4.66 12.11 -5.08
CA ASN A 98 4.63 12.33 -6.54
C ASN A 98 4.26 11.06 -7.31
N ALA A 99 4.79 9.90 -6.94
CA ALA A 99 4.43 8.63 -7.58
C ALA A 99 2.96 8.26 -7.34
N ILE A 100 2.44 8.56 -6.15
CA ILE A 100 1.01 8.39 -5.82
C ILE A 100 0.18 9.41 -6.58
N THR A 101 0.58 10.68 -6.62
CA THR A 101 -0.13 11.72 -7.41
C THR A 101 -0.16 11.36 -8.89
N ALA A 102 0.93 10.84 -9.45
CA ALA A 102 0.98 10.37 -10.83
C ALA A 102 0.10 9.13 -11.06
N TRP A 103 0.05 8.19 -10.11
CA TRP A 103 -0.83 7.02 -10.16
C TRP A 103 -2.32 7.41 -10.01
N LEU A 104 -2.59 8.42 -9.19
CA LEU A 104 -3.90 9.02 -8.98
C LEU A 104 -4.25 10.07 -10.04
N ALA A 105 -3.33 10.50 -10.91
CA ALA A 105 -3.54 11.52 -11.93
C ALA A 105 -4.74 11.25 -12.85
N PRO A 106 -4.97 10.02 -13.36
CA PRO A 106 -6.21 9.71 -14.09
C PRO A 106 -7.49 9.81 -13.22
N PHE A 107 -7.35 9.85 -11.90
CA PHE A 107 -8.44 10.01 -10.94
C PHE A 107 -8.60 11.45 -10.43
N THR A 108 -7.58 12.32 -10.52
CA THR A 108 -7.53 13.64 -9.85
C THR A 108 -7.75 14.88 -10.71
N LEU A 109 -8.06 14.80 -12.01
CA LEU A 109 -8.34 15.98 -12.85
C LEU A 109 -9.66 16.71 -12.50
N LEU A 110 -9.68 17.44 -11.38
CA LEU A 110 -10.31 18.75 -11.14
C LEU A 110 -9.97 19.20 -9.69
N PRO A 111 -9.75 20.50 -9.41
CA PRO A 111 -9.18 20.98 -8.15
C PRO A 111 -10.15 20.78 -6.97
N SER A 112 -9.61 20.35 -5.83
CA SER A 112 -10.30 20.26 -4.54
C SER A 112 -9.95 21.48 -3.68
N PRO A 113 -10.90 22.11 -2.97
CA PRO A 113 -10.67 23.34 -2.20
C PRO A 113 -9.98 23.13 -0.84
N HIS A 114 -9.50 21.92 -0.53
CA HIS A 114 -8.87 21.61 0.75
C HIS A 114 -7.40 21.20 0.59
N PRO A 115 -6.48 21.80 1.38
CA PRO A 115 -5.07 21.43 1.35
C PRO A 115 -4.89 20.04 1.94
N PHE A 116 -4.53 19.07 1.10
CA PHE A 116 -4.06 17.76 1.57
C PHE A 116 -2.61 17.90 2.06
N PRO A 117 -2.27 17.43 3.27
CA PRO A 117 -0.88 17.43 3.71
C PRO A 117 -0.05 16.52 2.80
N LEU A 118 1.00 17.08 2.21
CA LEU A 118 1.94 16.37 1.35
C LEU A 118 2.62 15.25 2.16
N GLY A 119 2.22 14.00 1.91
CA GLY A 119 2.87 12.81 2.49
C GLY A 119 1.96 11.67 2.94
N LEU A 120 0.63 11.79 2.81
CA LEU A 120 -0.30 10.88 3.48
C LEU A 120 -0.95 9.88 2.52
N THR A 121 -0.64 8.60 2.72
CA THR A 121 -1.40 7.47 2.16
C THR A 121 -2.70 7.32 2.95
N SER A 122 -3.83 7.22 2.27
CA SER A 122 -5.12 6.88 2.89
C SER A 122 -5.80 5.85 2.01
N ALA A 123 -5.91 4.62 2.50
CA ALA A 123 -6.86 3.65 1.96
C ALA A 123 -8.25 4.02 2.50
N PHE A 124 -9.22 4.21 1.62
CA PHE A 124 -10.60 4.47 2.02
C PHE A 124 -11.41 3.20 1.87
N LEU A 125 -12.10 2.82 2.93
CA LEU A 125 -13.12 1.80 2.87
C LEU A 125 -14.41 2.45 3.32
N VAL A 126 -15.47 2.15 2.57
CA VAL A 126 -16.73 2.88 2.59
C VAL A 126 -17.83 1.86 2.77
N PHE A 127 -18.60 2.03 3.84
CA PHE A 127 -19.83 1.28 4.02
C PHE A 127 -21.00 2.20 3.70
N THR A 128 -21.88 1.71 2.84
CA THR A 128 -23.24 2.21 2.68
C THR A 128 -24.15 1.16 3.30
N ARG A 129 -25.20 1.60 4.01
CA ARG A 129 -26.18 0.67 4.58
C ARG A 129 -27.04 0.02 3.50
#